data_AF-K0VE64-F1
#
_entry.id   AF-K0VE64-F1
#
_cell.length_a   1.000
_cell.length_b   1.000
_cell.length_c   1.000
_cell.angle_alpha   90.00
_cell.angle_beta   90.00
_cell.angle_gamma   90.00
#
_symmetry.space_group_name_H-M   'P 1'
#
loop_
_entity.id
_entity.type
_entity.pdbx_description
1 polymer ?
#
loop_
_entity_poly.entity_id
_entity_poly.type
_entity_poly.pdbx_seq_one_letter_code
_entity_poly.pdbx_strand_id
1 'polypeptide(L)'
;MSKVALALAELHRSEQSLARDLRAIAARHHTDQDIAHLADDLAHWSEEHVEALAEHGRHYGLHLASDCRQHPVTRRLQQGLSIALRRHPEPALVLLADLRKVHRAAAGVSLDWELLAQGAQATKDDELLELTKRCHPQTLRQMRWANAMLKELSPQVLSA
;
A
#
# COMPACT_ATOMS: atom_id res chain seq x y z
N MET A 1 6.16 2.61 -25.88
CA MET A 1 5.58 2.01 -24.65
C MET A 1 4.09 2.19 -24.67
N SER A 2 3.30 1.14 -24.41
CA SER A 2 1.84 1.25 -24.31
C SER A 2 1.45 2.12 -23.11
N LYS A 3 0.32 2.84 -23.20
CA LYS A 3 -0.23 3.59 -22.05
C LYS A 3 -0.59 2.64 -20.89
N VAL A 4 -1.06 1.43 -21.21
CA VAL A 4 -1.31 0.36 -20.22
C VAL A 4 -0.03 -0.03 -19.50
N ALA A 5 1.09 -0.12 -20.23
CA ALA A 5 2.38 -0.42 -19.62
C ALA A 5 2.83 0.68 -18.62
N LEU A 6 2.56 1.95 -18.92
CA LEU A 6 2.85 3.05 -17.98
C LEU A 6 1.97 2.98 -16.73
N ALA A 7 0.68 2.72 -16.89
CA ALA A 7 -0.26 2.56 -15.77
C ALA A 7 0.13 1.35 -14.89
N LEU A 8 0.49 0.23 -15.50
CA LEU A 8 0.95 -0.97 -14.80
C LEU A 8 2.22 -0.69 -13.98
N ALA A 9 3.20 0.02 -14.56
CA ALA A 9 4.42 0.38 -13.85
C ALA A 9 4.19 1.37 -12.70
N GLU A 10 3.22 2.30 -12.82
CA GLU A 10 2.83 3.19 -11.71
C GLU A 10 2.14 2.40 -10.61
N LEU A 11 1.13 1.59 -10.94
CA LEU A 11 0.42 0.76 -9.97
C LEU A 11 1.39 -0.16 -9.20
N HIS A 12 2.34 -0.78 -9.90
CA HIS A 12 3.38 -1.61 -9.28
C HIS A 12 4.19 -0.83 -8.24
N ARG A 13 4.60 0.42 -8.54
CA ARG A 13 5.28 1.28 -7.57
C ARG A 13 4.38 1.66 -6.40
N SER A 14 3.11 1.97 -6.66
CA SER A 14 2.12 2.33 -5.63
C SER A 14 1.89 1.16 -4.66
N GLU A 15 1.74 -0.06 -5.17
CA GLU A 15 1.61 -1.29 -4.37
C GLU A 15 2.86 -1.58 -3.53
N GLN A 16 4.07 -1.43 -4.10
CA GLN A 16 5.32 -1.52 -3.33
C GLN A 16 5.39 -0.49 -2.20
N SER A 17 4.87 0.72 -2.43
CA SER A 17 4.82 1.74 -1.38
C SER A 17 3.81 1.40 -0.30
N LEU A 18 2.65 0.86 -0.67
CA LEU A 18 1.62 0.43 0.26
C LEU A 18 2.11 -0.73 1.14
N ALA A 19 2.74 -1.75 0.54
CA ALA A 19 3.35 -2.86 1.27
C ALA A 19 4.37 -2.35 2.31
N ARG A 20 5.26 -1.44 1.90
CA ARG A 20 6.26 -0.84 2.82
C ARG A 20 5.62 -0.08 3.96
N ASP A 21 4.55 0.68 3.71
CA ASP A 21 3.86 1.45 4.74
C ASP A 21 3.12 0.53 5.74
N LEU A 22 2.51 -0.56 5.26
CA LEU A 22 1.88 -1.57 6.10
C LEU A 22 2.90 -2.32 6.98
N ARG A 23 4.03 -2.75 6.40
CA ARG A 23 5.15 -3.35 7.16
C ARG A 23 5.71 -2.40 8.22
N ALA A 24 5.77 -1.11 7.92
CA ALA A 24 6.22 -0.12 8.88
C ALA A 24 5.27 -0.01 10.08
N ILE A 25 3.95 -0.12 9.87
CA ILE A 25 2.98 -0.19 10.97
C ILE A 25 3.22 -1.43 11.82
N ALA A 26 3.32 -2.61 11.20
CA ALA A 26 3.55 -3.88 11.91
C ALA A 26 4.82 -3.83 12.78
N ALA A 27 5.93 -3.31 12.24
CA ALA A 27 7.19 -3.20 12.97
C ALA A 27 7.13 -2.19 14.13
N ARG A 28 6.50 -1.03 13.94
CA ARG A 28 6.46 0.05 14.93
C ARG A 28 5.47 -0.21 16.07
N HIS A 29 4.42 -0.98 15.79
CA HIS A 29 3.32 -1.24 16.72
C HIS A 29 3.25 -2.69 17.18
N HIS A 30 4.38 -3.41 17.19
CA HIS A 30 4.48 -4.80 17.64
C HIS A 30 3.95 -5.08 19.06
N THR A 31 3.82 -4.06 19.91
CA THR A 31 3.21 -4.17 21.24
C THR A 31 1.70 -4.40 21.17
N ASP A 32 1.05 -3.91 20.12
CA ASP A 32 -0.35 -4.20 19.78
C ASP A 32 -0.37 -5.34 18.76
N GLN A 33 -0.46 -6.57 19.26
CA GLN A 33 -0.32 -7.79 18.45
C GLN A 33 -1.40 -7.87 17.36
N ASP A 34 -2.64 -7.45 17.66
CA ASP A 34 -3.74 -7.52 16.70
C ASP A 34 -3.51 -6.56 15.52
N ILE A 35 -3.11 -5.32 15.80
CA ILE A 35 -2.76 -4.35 14.74
C ILE A 35 -1.56 -4.83 13.94
N ALA A 36 -0.53 -5.35 14.61
CA ALA A 36 0.69 -5.78 13.95
C ALA A 36 0.45 -6.98 13.02
N HIS A 37 -0.28 -8.01 13.50
CA HIS A 37 -0.62 -9.18 12.69
C HIS A 37 -1.50 -8.82 11.49
N LEU A 38 -2.54 -8.00 11.70
CA LEU A 38 -3.39 -7.56 10.59
C LEU A 38 -2.60 -6.71 9.58
N ALA A 39 -1.71 -5.82 10.02
CA ALA A 39 -0.90 -5.02 9.12
C ALA A 39 0.07 -5.89 8.29
N ASP A 40 0.64 -6.94 8.87
CA ASP A 40 1.49 -7.90 8.15
C ASP A 40 0.70 -8.72 7.12
N ASP A 41 -0.48 -9.23 7.48
CA ASP A 41 -1.36 -9.97 6.55
C ASP A 41 -1.78 -9.09 5.37
N LEU A 42 -2.12 -7.83 5.65
CA LEU A 42 -2.47 -6.86 4.63
C LEU A 42 -1.25 -6.50 3.76
N ALA A 43 -0.05 -6.37 4.34
CA ALA A 43 1.17 -6.13 3.57
C ALA A 43 1.45 -7.27 2.59
N HIS A 44 1.20 -8.52 3.01
CA HIS A 44 1.40 -9.70 2.18
C HIS A 44 0.56 -9.66 0.90
N TRP A 45 -0.72 -9.25 0.96
CA TRP A 45 -1.52 -9.08 -0.26
C TRP A 45 -0.90 -8.09 -1.25
N SER A 46 -0.40 -6.93 -0.78
CA SER A 46 0.28 -5.99 -1.66
C SER A 46 1.58 -6.55 -2.24
N GLU A 47 2.30 -7.39 -1.50
CA GLU A 47 3.49 -8.10 -2.01
C GLU A 47 3.09 -9.10 -3.12
N GLU A 48 2.03 -9.88 -2.93
CA GLU A 48 1.47 -10.77 -3.97
C GLU A 48 1.00 -9.99 -5.21
N HIS A 49 0.40 -8.81 -5.02
CA HIS A 49 0.00 -7.93 -6.12
C HIS A 49 1.22 -7.45 -6.93
N VAL A 50 2.31 -7.07 -6.26
CA VAL A 50 3.57 -6.65 -6.91
C VAL A 50 4.15 -7.77 -7.75
N GLU A 51 4.16 -9.00 -7.22
CA GLU A 51 4.62 -10.19 -7.95
C GLU A 51 3.77 -10.44 -9.19
N ALA A 52 2.44 -10.44 -9.04
CA ALA A 52 1.51 -10.66 -10.14
C ALA A 52 1.60 -9.57 -11.22
N LEU A 53 1.76 -8.30 -10.83
CA LEU A 53 1.98 -7.18 -11.76
C LEU A 53 3.31 -7.30 -12.48
N ALA A 54 4.38 -7.70 -11.79
CA ALA A 54 5.69 -7.89 -12.41
C ALA A 54 5.68 -9.05 -13.41
N GLU A 55 4.98 -10.13 -13.09
CA GLU A 55 4.76 -11.25 -13.99
C GLU A 55 4.02 -10.81 -15.25
N HIS A 56 2.86 -10.18 -15.08
CA HIS A 56 2.03 -9.79 -16.21
C HIS A 56 2.67 -8.64 -17.03
N GLY A 57 3.44 -7.76 -16.38
CA GLY A 57 4.20 -6.69 -17.01
C GLY A 57 5.20 -7.18 -18.08
N ARG A 58 5.67 -8.43 -18.01
CA ARG A 58 6.56 -9.02 -19.03
C ARG A 58 5.90 -9.09 -20.40
N HIS A 59 4.58 -9.32 -20.47
CA HIS A 59 3.82 -9.32 -21.73
C HIS A 59 3.83 -7.94 -22.41
N TYR A 60 3.99 -6.88 -21.61
CA TYR A 60 4.10 -5.50 -22.07
C TYR A 60 5.55 -5.04 -22.30
N GLY A 61 6.52 -5.95 -22.20
CA GLY A 61 7.96 -5.65 -22.32
C GLY A 61 8.54 -4.91 -21.11
N LEU A 62 7.84 -4.93 -19.97
CA LEU A 62 8.33 -4.34 -18.73
C LEU A 62 9.12 -5.38 -17.92
N HIS A 63 10.25 -4.95 -17.37
CA HIS A 63 11.03 -5.73 -16.42
C HIS A 63 10.89 -5.06 -15.05
N LEU A 64 9.79 -5.36 -14.37
CA LEU A 64 9.51 -4.88 -13.03
C LEU A 64 10.12 -5.84 -12.00
N ALA A 65 10.54 -5.31 -10.86
CA ALA A 65 11.01 -6.15 -9.76
C ALA A 65 9.83 -6.99 -9.23
N SER A 66 9.96 -8.31 -9.28
CA SER A 66 8.96 -9.24 -8.73
C SER A 66 9.02 -9.25 -7.20
N ASP A 67 10.18 -8.99 -6.63
CA ASP A 67 10.41 -8.98 -5.21
C ASP A 67 10.23 -7.58 -4.62
N CYS A 68 9.40 -7.50 -3.57
CA CYS A 68 9.50 -6.44 -2.56
C CYS A 68 10.76 -6.62 -1.70
N ARG A 69 11.91 -7.05 -2.26
CA ARG A 69 13.16 -7.09 -1.48
C ARG A 69 13.44 -5.67 -1.04
N GLN A 70 13.46 -5.51 0.27
CA GLN A 70 13.99 -4.35 0.95
C GLN A 70 15.47 -4.25 0.56
N HIS A 71 15.78 -3.63 -0.58
CA HIS A 71 17.03 -2.90 -0.63
C HIS A 71 16.96 -1.96 0.57
N PRO A 72 17.98 -1.95 1.47
CA PRO A 72 18.02 -0.98 2.53
C PRO A 72 18.12 0.38 1.84
N VAL A 73 16.97 0.97 1.53
CA VAL A 73 16.87 2.33 1.03
C VAL A 73 17.38 3.14 2.19
N THR A 74 18.64 3.55 2.03
CA THR A 74 19.35 4.41 2.96
C THR A 74 18.37 5.45 3.50
N ARG A 75 18.10 5.28 4.78
CA ARG A 75 17.32 6.11 5.70
C ARG A 75 17.48 7.61 5.43
N ARG A 76 16.82 8.15 4.40
CA ARG A 76 16.92 9.57 4.02
C ARG A 76 15.61 10.23 3.59
N LEU A 77 14.46 9.57 3.79
CA LEU A 77 13.16 10.24 3.64
C LEU A 77 12.20 10.00 4.81
N GLN A 78 12.73 9.98 6.04
CA GLN A 78 11.95 10.14 7.28
C GLN A 78 12.39 11.40 8.04
N GLN A 79 12.54 12.54 7.34
CA GLN A 79 12.90 13.81 8.00
C GLN A 79 11.87 14.94 7.80
N GLY A 80 10.75 14.70 7.11
CA GLY A 80 9.74 15.73 6.85
C GLY A 80 8.75 16.02 7.98
N LEU A 81 8.61 15.15 8.97
CA LEU A 81 7.64 15.32 10.08
C LEU A 81 8.27 15.23 11.48
N SER A 82 9.56 14.90 11.56
CA SER A 82 10.26 14.66 12.84
C SER A 82 10.90 15.91 13.45
N ILE A 83 10.74 17.09 12.84
CA ILE A 83 11.32 18.34 13.37
C ILE A 83 10.31 19.09 14.27
N ALA A 84 9.02 18.73 14.24
CA ALA A 84 8.00 19.35 15.11
C ALA A 84 7.72 18.58 16.43
N LEU A 85 8.03 17.27 16.53
CA LEU A 85 7.73 16.43 17.70
C LEU A 85 8.99 16.09 18.55
N ARG A 86 9.81 17.10 18.87
CA ARG A 86 11.01 16.92 19.71
C ARG A 86 10.77 16.93 21.23
N ARG A 87 9.53 16.71 21.66
CA ARG A 87 9.16 16.43 23.06
C ARG A 87 8.08 15.36 23.05
N HIS A 88 8.48 14.13 23.38
CA HIS A 88 7.63 12.93 23.52
C HIS A 88 6.66 12.67 22.35
N PRO A 89 7.04 11.93 21.29
CA PRO A 89 6.05 11.42 20.36
C PRO A 89 5.15 10.45 21.11
N GLU A 90 3.91 10.85 21.40
CA GLU A 90 2.90 9.93 21.89
C GLU A 90 2.75 8.82 20.84
N PRO A 91 3.08 7.56 21.16
CA PRO A 91 3.09 6.47 20.18
C PRO A 91 1.74 6.31 19.47
N ALA A 92 0.65 6.74 20.12
CA ALA A 92 -0.69 6.68 19.58
C ALA A 92 -0.97 7.74 18.49
N LEU A 93 -0.44 8.96 18.60
CA LEU A 93 -0.54 9.98 17.53
C LEU A 93 0.24 9.56 16.28
N VAL A 94 1.36 8.87 16.48
CA VAL A 94 2.15 8.29 15.41
C VAL A 94 1.35 7.22 14.66
N LEU A 95 0.66 6.33 15.39
CA LEU A 95 -0.20 5.30 14.79
C LEU A 95 -1.30 5.92 13.93
N LEU A 96 -1.98 6.97 14.42
CA LEU A 96 -3.00 7.68 13.63
C LEU A 96 -2.42 8.29 12.35
N ALA A 97 -1.20 8.84 12.41
CA ALA A 97 -0.53 9.40 11.24
C ALA A 97 -0.20 8.30 10.21
N ASP A 98 0.29 7.15 10.66
CA ASP A 98 0.62 6.02 9.80
C ASP A 98 -0.64 5.40 9.16
N LEU A 99 -1.71 5.19 9.95
CA LEU A 99 -3.00 4.70 9.44
C LEU A 99 -3.61 5.67 8.41
N ARG A 100 -3.53 6.98 8.64
CA ARG A 100 -3.97 7.99 7.68
C ARG A 100 -3.16 7.93 6.39
N LYS A 101 -1.85 7.69 6.49
CA LYS A 101 -0.97 7.53 5.32
C LYS A 101 -1.37 6.29 4.52
N VAL A 102 -1.51 5.13 5.17
CA VAL A 102 -1.94 3.87 4.54
C VAL A 102 -3.30 4.02 3.88
N HIS A 103 -4.28 4.63 4.56
CA HIS A 103 -5.60 4.85 3.98
C HIS A 103 -5.54 5.65 2.67
N ARG A 104 -4.76 6.73 2.64
CA ARG A 104 -4.58 7.55 1.43
C ARG A 104 -3.83 6.82 0.32
N ALA A 105 -2.79 6.07 0.67
CA ALA A 105 -2.04 5.26 -0.28
C ALA A 105 -2.94 4.18 -0.91
N ALA A 106 -3.69 3.44 -0.09
CA ALA A 106 -4.62 2.41 -0.55
C ALA A 106 -5.76 2.99 -1.40
N ALA A 107 -6.25 4.20 -1.10
CA ALA A 107 -7.20 4.90 -1.95
C ALA A 107 -6.62 5.23 -3.34
N GLY A 108 -5.35 5.66 -3.40
CA GLY A 108 -4.63 5.88 -4.66
C GLY A 108 -4.47 4.59 -5.46
N VAL A 109 -3.97 3.53 -4.82
CA VAL A 109 -3.81 2.19 -5.43
C VAL A 109 -5.15 1.65 -5.95
N SER A 110 -6.25 1.85 -5.21
CA SER A 110 -7.59 1.45 -5.64
C SER A 110 -7.99 2.15 -6.95
N LEU A 111 -7.71 3.45 -7.09
CA LEU A 111 -7.98 4.19 -8.32
C LEU A 111 -7.07 3.72 -9.46
N ASP A 112 -5.80 3.45 -9.18
CA ASP A 112 -4.85 2.91 -10.17
C ASP A 112 -5.33 1.54 -10.71
N TRP A 113 -5.87 0.67 -9.85
CA TRP A 113 -6.50 -0.59 -10.26
C TRP A 113 -7.71 -0.38 -11.17
N GLU A 114 -8.58 0.59 -10.87
CA GLU A 114 -9.75 0.90 -11.71
C GLU A 114 -9.33 1.41 -13.09
N LEU A 115 -8.34 2.30 -13.15
CA LEU A 115 -7.79 2.80 -14.40
C LEU A 115 -7.15 1.67 -15.22
N LEU A 116 -6.44 0.75 -14.57
CA LEU A 116 -5.84 -0.40 -15.23
C LEU A 116 -6.89 -1.37 -15.77
N ALA A 117 -7.96 -1.62 -15.01
CA ALA A 117 -9.08 -2.46 -15.45
C ALA A 117 -9.78 -1.88 -16.68
N GLN A 118 -10.00 -0.55 -16.72
CA GLN A 118 -10.54 0.13 -17.90
C GLN A 118 -9.58 0.04 -19.09
N GLY A 119 -8.29 0.21 -18.85
CA GLY A 119 -7.25 0.03 -19.86
C GLY A 119 -7.27 -1.37 -20.46
N ALA A 120 -7.33 -2.40 -19.62
CA ALA A 120 -7.42 -3.80 -20.01
C ALA A 120 -8.67 -4.07 -20.87
N GLN A 121 -9.83 -3.56 -20.45
CA GLN A 121 -11.07 -3.69 -21.20
C GLN A 121 -10.98 -3.04 -22.59
N ALA A 122 -10.36 -1.86 -22.69
CA ALA A 122 -10.18 -1.14 -23.95
C ALA A 122 -9.20 -1.84 -24.89
N THR A 123 -8.16 -2.49 -24.36
CA THR A 123 -7.19 -3.28 -25.14
C THR A 123 -7.61 -4.73 -25.36
N LYS A 124 -8.74 -5.16 -24.78
CA LYS A 124 -9.23 -6.55 -24.78
C LYS A 124 -8.21 -7.53 -24.21
N ASP A 125 -7.54 -7.11 -23.14
CA ASP A 125 -6.64 -7.96 -22.38
C ASP A 125 -7.42 -8.61 -21.23
N ASP A 126 -7.95 -9.80 -21.49
CA ASP A 126 -8.77 -10.53 -20.52
C ASP A 126 -7.95 -11.01 -19.32
N GLU A 127 -6.67 -11.30 -19.50
CA GLU A 127 -5.79 -11.75 -18.41
C GLU A 127 -5.50 -10.60 -17.43
N LEU A 128 -5.19 -9.41 -17.96
CA LEU A 128 -5.02 -8.21 -17.15
C LEU A 128 -6.32 -7.82 -16.43
N LEU A 129 -7.46 -7.97 -17.11
CA LEU A 129 -8.77 -7.69 -16.52
C LEU A 129 -9.06 -8.64 -15.35
N GLU A 130 -8.81 -9.94 -15.48
CA GLU A 130 -8.97 -10.91 -14.39
C GLU A 130 -8.00 -10.65 -13.23
N LEU A 131 -6.77 -10.22 -13.50
CA LEU A 131 -5.84 -9.77 -12.47
C LEU A 131 -6.43 -8.62 -11.64
N THR A 132 -6.97 -7.59 -12.32
CA THR A 132 -7.57 -6.43 -11.62
C THR A 132 -8.76 -6.83 -10.75
N LYS A 133 -9.63 -7.73 -11.24
CA LYS A 133 -10.81 -8.22 -10.49
C LYS A 133 -10.43 -8.98 -9.22
N ARG A 134 -9.27 -9.65 -9.20
CA ARG A 134 -8.76 -10.37 -8.03
C ARG A 134 -8.14 -9.42 -7.00
N CYS A 135 -7.25 -8.53 -7.44
CA CYS A 135 -6.43 -7.70 -6.54
C CYS A 135 -7.12 -6.43 -6.03
N HIS A 136 -8.01 -5.82 -6.84
CA HIS A 136 -8.69 -4.58 -6.45
C HIS A 136 -9.56 -4.73 -5.19
N PRO A 137 -10.36 -5.80 -5.01
CA PRO A 137 -11.12 -6.01 -3.77
C PRO A 137 -10.26 -6.14 -2.51
N GLN A 138 -9.05 -6.71 -2.62
CA GLN A 138 -8.09 -6.80 -1.51
C GLN A 138 -7.59 -5.41 -1.11
N THR A 139 -7.24 -4.56 -2.09
CA THR A 139 -6.88 -3.15 -1.85
C THR A 139 -7.98 -2.38 -1.13
N LEU A 140 -9.24 -2.57 -1.55
CA LEU A 140 -10.39 -1.97 -0.88
C LEU A 140 -10.54 -2.45 0.58
N ARG A 141 -10.18 -3.70 0.90
CA ARG A 141 -10.18 -4.20 2.28
C ARG A 141 -9.10 -3.51 3.11
N GLN A 142 -7.88 -3.35 2.59
CA GLN A 142 -6.80 -2.62 3.27
C GLN A 142 -7.21 -1.18 3.59
N MET A 143 -7.80 -0.48 2.61
CA MET A 143 -8.30 0.89 2.79
C MET A 143 -9.39 0.98 3.87
N ARG A 144 -10.34 0.03 3.88
CA ARG A 144 -11.42 -0.03 4.87
C ARG A 144 -10.90 -0.33 6.27
N TRP A 145 -9.94 -1.25 6.39
CA TRP A 145 -9.29 -1.55 7.66
C TRP A 145 -8.63 -0.30 8.25
N ALA A 146 -7.82 0.42 7.47
CA ALA A 146 -7.16 1.63 7.94
C ALA A 146 -8.16 2.71 8.39
N ASN A 147 -9.28 2.88 7.67
CA ASN A 147 -10.35 3.80 8.06
C ASN A 147 -11.07 3.35 9.34
N ALA A 148 -11.31 2.05 9.51
CA ALA A 148 -11.93 1.50 10.72
C ALA A 148 -11.04 1.76 11.95
N MET A 149 -9.74 1.43 11.86
CA MET A 149 -8.77 1.68 12.92
C MET A 149 -8.67 3.17 13.28
N LEU A 150 -8.68 4.07 12.29
CA LEU A 150 -8.71 5.51 12.55
C LEU A 150 -9.95 5.92 13.35
N LYS A 151 -11.13 5.40 12.99
CA LYS A 151 -12.38 5.72 13.71
C LYS A 151 -12.37 5.17 15.13
N GLU A 152 -11.81 3.99 15.34
CA GLU A 152 -11.75 3.33 16.64
C GLU A 152 -10.76 4.00 17.60
N LEU A 153 -9.55 4.31 17.12
CA LEU A 153 -8.47 4.83 17.96
C LEU A 153 -8.55 6.34 18.16
N SER A 154 -9.07 7.09 17.17
CA SER A 154 -9.08 8.57 17.23
C SER A 154 -9.73 9.18 18.46
N PRO A 155 -10.87 8.70 19.01
CA PRO A 155 -11.48 9.31 20.18
C PRO A 155 -10.57 9.22 21.41
N GLN A 156 -9.99 8.04 21.65
CA GLN A 156 -9.14 7.78 22.82
C GLN A 156 -7.84 8.59 22.75
N VAL A 157 -7.22 8.64 21.57
CA VAL A 157 -5.96 9.36 21.38
C VAL A 157 -6.13 10.87 21.45
N LEU A 158 -7.25 11.41 20.94
CA LEU A 158 -7.49 12.86 20.93
C LEU A 158 -8.04 13.40 22.25
N SER A 159 -8.56 12.53 23.12
CA SER A 159 -9.04 12.89 24.45
C SER A 159 -8.03 12.60 25.57
N ALA A 160 -6.90 11.99 25.25
CA ALA A 160 -5.85 11.62 26.20
C ALA A 160 -5.09 12.85 26.73
#